data_AF-A0A946MNN8-F1
#
_entry.id   AF-A0A946MNN8-F1
#
_cell.length_a   1.000
_cell.length_b   1.000
_cell.length_c   1.000
_cell.angle_alpha   90.00
_cell.angle_beta   90.00
_cell.angle_gamma   90.00
#
_symmetry.space_group_name_H-M   'P 1'
#
loop_
_entity.id
_entity.type
_entity.pdbx_description
1 polymer ?
#
loop_
_entity_poly.entity_id
_entity_poly.type
_entity_poly.pdbx_seq_one_letter_code
_entity_poly.pdbx_strand_id
1 'polypeptide(L)' 'MTMLHDGKQCSYECRDMGFDCDWYCIEDDENVLIDKVKAHAAEAHGIKNPATDKISGKIRKPANPDLK' A
#
# COMPACT_ATOMS: atom_id res chain seq x y z
N MET A 1 -11.47 0.51 -26.03
CA MET A 1 -10.30 1.02 -25.28
C MET A 1 -10.05 0.04 -24.14
N THR A 2 -9.35 -1.05 -24.44
CA THR A 2 -9.07 -2.10 -23.45
C THR A 2 -7.94 -1.59 -22.58
N MET A 3 -8.25 -1.16 -21.35
CA MET A 3 -7.22 -0.80 -20.39
C MET A 3 -6.42 -2.07 -20.11
N LEU A 4 -5.22 -2.15 -20.68
CA LEU A 4 -4.19 -3.08 -20.24
C LEU A 4 -3.92 -2.75 -18.78
N HIS A 5 -4.48 -3.55 -17.87
CA HIS A 5 -3.96 -3.64 -16.51
C HIS A 5 -2.62 -4.37 -16.64
N ASP A 6 -1.59 -3.61 -17.00
CA ASP A 6 -0.19 -3.96 -16.81
C ASP A 6 -0.06 -4.33 -15.33
N GLY A 7 0.05 -5.65 -15.05
CA GLY A 7 -0.11 -6.26 -13.74
C GLY A 7 0.90 -5.77 -12.71
N LYS A 8 0.72 -4.54 -12.25
CA LYS A 8 1.59 -3.86 -11.32
C LYS A 8 0.93 -3.85 -9.94
N GLN A 9 0.90 -5.02 -9.32
CA GLN A 9 0.47 -5.19 -7.94
C GLN A 9 1.39 -4.43 -6.97
N CYS A 10 0.83 -3.43 -6.31
CA CYS A 10 1.45 -2.72 -5.19
C CYS A 10 1.14 -3.46 -3.89
N SER A 11 2.12 -3.54 -2.98
CA SER A 11 1.95 -4.21 -1.70
C SER A 11 2.37 -3.34 -0.53
N TYR A 12 1.77 -3.57 0.62
CA TYR A 12 2.05 -2.85 1.86
C TYR A 12 1.99 -3.79 3.06
N GLU A 13 2.96 -3.65 3.96
CA GLU A 13 3.04 -4.37 5.23
C GLU A 13 2.95 -3.36 6.38
N CYS A 14 1.99 -3.52 7.29
CA CYS A 14 1.82 -2.59 8.42
C CYS A 14 3.07 -2.55 9.32
N ARG A 15 3.74 -3.70 9.47
CA ARG A 15 5.02 -3.82 10.16
C ARG A 15 6.12 -2.90 9.60
N ASP A 16 6.07 -2.52 8.32
CA ASP A 16 7.06 -1.63 7.69
C ASP A 16 7.01 -0.19 8.27
N MET A 17 5.89 0.19 8.88
CA MET A 17 5.74 1.44 9.64
C MET A 17 6.23 1.34 11.09
N GLY A 18 6.68 0.17 11.53
CA GLY A 18 7.15 -0.08 12.90
C GLY A 18 6.06 -0.49 13.89
N PHE A 19 4.88 -0.88 13.41
CA PHE A 19 3.84 -1.48 14.25
C PHE A 19 4.10 -2.98 14.44
N ASP A 20 3.75 -3.50 15.62
CA ASP A 20 3.68 -4.95 15.84
C ASP A 20 2.35 -5.48 15.25
N CYS A 21 2.27 -5.47 13.91
CA CYS A 21 1.08 -5.86 13.16
C CYS A 21 1.44 -6.65 11.91
N ASP A 22 0.90 -7.87 11.80
CA ASP A 22 1.08 -8.76 10.65
C ASP A 22 0.12 -8.47 9.49
N TRP A 23 -0.57 -7.32 9.51
CA TRP A 23 -1.47 -6.95 8.42
C TRP A 23 -0.70 -6.62 7.14
N TYR A 24 -1.16 -7.20 6.04
CA TYR A 24 -0.58 -7.10 4.72
C TYR A 24 -1.69 -6.95 3.68
N CYS A 25 -1.46 -6.11 2.67
CA CYS A 25 -2.41 -5.87 1.60
C CYS A 25 -1.69 -5.72 0.26
N ILE A 26 -2.31 -6.24 -0.80
CA ILE A 26 -1.85 -6.14 -2.19
C ILE A 26 -3.00 -5.63 -3.03
N GLU A 27 -2.77 -4.58 -3.81
CA GLU A 27 -3.75 -4.08 -4.77
C GLU A 27 -3.05 -3.63 -6.05
N ASP A 28 -3.76 -3.70 -7.17
CA ASP A 28 -3.27 -3.19 -8.45
C ASP A 28 -3.25 -1.66 -8.51
N ASP A 29 -4.06 -0.99 -7.68
CA ASP A 29 -4.11 0.48 -7.59
C ASP A 29 -3.57 0.97 -6.24
N GLU A 30 -2.61 1.91 -6.33
CA GLU A 30 -1.98 2.52 -5.16
C GLU A 30 -2.98 3.31 -4.29
N ASN A 31 -3.93 4.02 -4.90
CA ASN A 31 -4.91 4.81 -4.14
C ASN A 31 -5.86 3.90 -3.35
N VAL A 32 -6.30 2.80 -3.95
CA VAL A 32 -7.09 1.77 -3.27
C VAL A 32 -6.30 1.14 -2.12
N LEU A 33 -5.01 0.84 -2.33
CA LEU A 33 -4.14 0.33 -1.27
C LEU A 33 -4.04 1.34 -0.11
N ILE A 34 -3.81 2.62 -0.41
CA ILE A 34 -3.73 3.69 0.59
C ILE A 34 -5.02 3.79 1.40
N ASP A 35 -6.19 3.69 0.77
CA ASP A 35 -7.49 3.75 1.45
C ASP A 35 -7.66 2.57 2.43
N LYS A 36 -7.31 1.35 1.99
CA LYS A 36 -7.32 0.15 2.84
C LYS A 36 -6.35 0.28 4.02
N VAL A 37 -5.14 0.81 3.78
CA VAL A 37 -4.15 1.07 4.83
C VAL A 37 -4.68 2.09 5.85
N LYS A 38 -5.35 3.15 5.38
CA LYS A 38 -5.96 4.17 6.25
C LYS A 38 -7.05 3.59 7.14
N ALA A 39 -7.95 2.80 6.55
CA ALA A 39 -9.00 2.10 7.29
C ALA A 39 -8.39 1.17 8.35
N HIS A 40 -7.43 0.33 7.96
CA HIS A 40 -6.72 -0.55 8.87
C HIS A 40 -6.02 0.21 10.01
N ALA A 41 -5.29 1.28 9.70
CA ALA A 41 -4.60 2.08 10.72
C ALA A 41 -5.58 2.73 11.71
N ALA A 42 -6.76 3.15 11.26
CA ALA A 42 -7.81 3.70 12.11
C ALA A 42 -8.43 2.63 13.01
N GLU A 43 -8.70 1.44 12.49
CA GLU A 43 -9.40 0.36 13.21
C GLU A 43 -8.47 -0.43 14.13
N ALA A 44 -7.26 -0.79 13.68
CA ALA A 44 -6.32 -1.63 14.42
C ALA A 44 -5.39 -0.83 15.34
N HIS A 45 -5.07 0.42 14.97
CA HIS A 45 -4.11 1.26 15.71
C HIS A 45 -4.70 2.56 16.25
N GLY A 46 -5.98 2.85 15.99
CA GLY A 46 -6.63 4.09 16.43
C GLY A 46 -6.11 5.35 15.71
N ILE A 47 -5.38 5.20 14.60
CA ILE A 47 -4.76 6.31 13.88
C ILE A 47 -5.77 6.88 12.89
N LYS A 48 -6.43 7.97 13.29
CA LYS A 48 -7.49 8.60 12.49
C LYS A 48 -7.02 9.37 11.26
N ASN A 49 -5.73 9.72 11.17
CA ASN A 49 -5.16 10.46 10.05
C ASN A 49 -3.69 10.08 9.80
N PRO A 50 -3.42 8.86 9.30
CA PRO A 50 -2.06 8.49 8.96
C PRO A 50 -1.61 9.34 7.76
N ALA A 51 -0.40 9.90 7.83
CA ALA A 51 0.13 10.74 6.77
C ALA A 51 0.25 9.92 5.47
N THR A 52 -0.54 10.28 4.45
CA THR A 52 -0.56 9.57 3.16
C THR A 52 0.83 9.47 2.53
N ASP A 53 1.63 10.53 2.67
CA ASP A 53 3.03 10.58 2.19
C ASP A 53 3.93 9.53 2.87
N LYS A 54 3.72 9.27 4.16
CA LYS A 54 4.44 8.21 4.87
C LYS A 54 4.01 6.83 4.39
N ILE A 55 2.72 6.64 4.14
CA ILE A 55 2.18 5.37 3.62
C ILE A 55 2.72 5.10 2.22
N SER A 56 2.61 6.07 1.31
CA SER A 56 3.06 5.93 -0.08
C SER A 56 4.57 5.67 -0.16
N GLY A 57 5.37 6.24 0.73
CA GLY A 57 6.79 5.95 0.86
C GLY A 57 7.12 4.51 1.31
N LYS A 58 6.16 3.77 1.87
CA LYS A 58 6.31 2.36 2.27
C LYS A 58 5.65 1.36 1.33
N ILE A 59 4.88 1.83 0.35
CA ILE A 59 4.26 0.96 -0.64
C ILE A 59 5.35 0.37 -1.54
N ARG A 60 5.42 -0.96 -1.55
CA ARG A 60 6.31 -1.71 -2.44
C ARG A 60 5.62 -1.88 -3.78
N LYS A 61 6.05 -1.07 -4.74
CA LYS A 61 5.64 -1.18 -6.15
C LYS A 61 6.36 -2.37 -6.78
N PRO A 62 5.76 -3.04 -7.77
CA PRO A 62 6.46 -4.06 -8.50
C PRO A 62 7.63 -3.41 -9.21
N ALA A 63 8.83 -3.94 -8.98
CA ALA A 63 10.02 -3.51 -9.67
C ALA A 63 9.75 -3.57 -11.17
N ASN A 64 9.78 -2.44 -11.86
CA ASN A 64 9.71 -2.41 -13.31
C ASN A 64 10.88 -3.28 -13.82
N PRO A 65 10.66 -4.41 -14.52
CA PRO A 65 11.76 -5.21 -15.06
C PRO A 65 12.46 -4.52 -16.24
N ASP A 66 12.01 -3.33 -16.66
CA ASP A 66 12.55 -2.55 -17.76
C ASP A 66 13.53 -1.48 -17.26
N LEU A 67 14.59 -1.93 -16.58
CA LEU A 67 15.85 -1.18 -16.51
C LEU A 67 16.97 -2.13 -16.92
N LYS A 68 17.13 -2.31 -18.24
CA LYS A 68 18.34 -2.81 -18.88
C LYS A 68 18.87 -1.73 -19.81
#